data_AF-A0A5R2MZG6-F1
#
_entry.id   AF-A0A5R2MZG6-F1
#
_cell.length_a   1.000
_cell.length_b   1.000
_cell.length_c   1.000
_cell.angle_alpha   90.00
_cell.angle_beta   90.00
_cell.angle_gamma   90.00
#
_symmetry.space_group_name_H-M   'P 1'
#
loop_
_entity.id
_entity.type
_entity.pdbx_description
1 polymer ?
#
loop_
_entity_poly.entity_id
_entity_poly.type
_entity_poly.pdbx_seq_one_letter_code
_entity_poly.pdbx_strand_id
1 'polypeptide(L)'
;SPASAAGWFVKPNRLGAKIGIWPDSRVADLGHALELSRRVFAAYRDDVVVQPYVAGRNVRASFLGLTPETGVEALGVAFVESGADFQTMADSLALYGDTGEAAKTAGHYAEPELAPVADSQPVADARIRV
;
A
#
# COMPACT_ATOMS: atom_id res chain seq x y z
N SER A 1 -14.25 -4.94 -18.77
CA SER A 1 -13.57 -4.54 -17.52
C SER A 1 -13.53 -3.01 -17.48
N PRO A 2 -13.29 -2.36 -16.33
CA PRO A 2 -13.10 -0.92 -16.32
C PRO A 2 -11.88 -0.57 -17.20
N ALA A 3 -12.05 0.38 -18.10
CA ALA A 3 -10.97 0.87 -18.95
C ALA A 3 -9.88 1.49 -18.05
N SER A 4 -8.62 1.10 -18.28
CA SER A 4 -7.49 1.70 -17.59
C SER A 4 -6.30 1.79 -18.53
N ALA A 5 -5.87 3.01 -18.85
CA ALA A 5 -4.72 3.25 -19.71
C ALA A 5 -3.39 2.80 -19.08
N ALA A 6 -3.33 2.74 -17.75
CA ALA A 6 -2.12 2.39 -17.00
C ALA A 6 -2.09 0.92 -16.53
N GLY A 7 -3.07 0.10 -16.94
CA GLY A 7 -3.27 -1.28 -16.48
C GLY A 7 -4.12 -1.37 -15.21
N TRP A 8 -4.13 -2.52 -14.56
CA TRP A 8 -4.92 -2.79 -13.37
C TRP A 8 -4.04 -3.11 -12.16
N PHE A 9 -4.55 -2.80 -10.97
CA PHE A 9 -4.01 -3.30 -9.72
C PHE A 9 -4.86 -4.48 -9.24
N VAL A 10 -4.21 -5.60 -8.95
CA VAL A 10 -4.82 -6.84 -8.49
C VAL A 10 -4.34 -7.12 -7.07
N LYS A 11 -5.28 -7.15 -6.12
CA LYS A 11 -4.99 -7.40 -4.71
C LYS A 11 -6.05 -8.31 -4.10
N PRO A 12 -5.74 -9.05 -3.02
CA PRO A 12 -6.76 -9.77 -2.27
C PRO A 12 -7.85 -8.83 -1.75
N ASN A 13 -9.06 -9.38 -1.62
CA ASN A 13 -10.21 -8.61 -1.21
C ASN A 13 -10.22 -8.37 0.31
N ARG A 14 -9.88 -9.40 1.08
CA ARG A 14 -10.08 -9.45 2.54
C ARG A 14 -8.77 -9.51 3.32
N LEU A 15 -7.65 -9.80 2.66
CA LEU A 15 -6.36 -9.87 3.34
C LEU A 15 -5.80 -8.47 3.63
N GLY A 16 -5.54 -8.20 4.90
CA GLY A 16 -4.87 -6.98 5.38
C GLY A 16 -3.34 -7.04 5.19
N ALA A 17 -2.64 -6.04 5.73
CA ALA A 17 -1.17 -6.02 5.83
C ALA A 17 -0.41 -6.34 4.52
N LYS A 18 -0.98 -5.96 3.37
CA LYS A 18 -0.40 -6.17 2.03
C LYS A 18 -0.14 -7.65 1.68
N ILE A 19 -0.72 -8.60 2.43
CA ILE A 19 -0.62 -10.03 2.15
C ILE A 19 -1.18 -10.30 0.76
N GLY A 20 -0.48 -11.11 -0.03
CA GLY A 20 -0.88 -11.45 -1.40
C GLY A 20 -0.77 -10.30 -2.41
N ILE A 21 -0.04 -9.23 -2.08
CA ILE A 21 0.40 -8.22 -3.04
C ILE A 21 1.86 -8.49 -3.42
N TRP A 22 2.15 -8.61 -4.72
CA TRP A 22 3.48 -8.92 -5.25
C TRP A 22 3.93 -7.85 -6.26
N PRO A 23 5.21 -7.84 -6.69
CA PRO A 23 5.67 -6.90 -7.72
C PRO A 23 4.84 -6.95 -9.01
N ASP A 24 4.28 -8.11 -9.34
CA ASP A 24 3.42 -8.32 -10.51
C ASP A 24 1.94 -8.04 -10.25
N SER A 25 1.56 -7.51 -9.07
CA SER A 25 0.17 -7.07 -8.78
C SER A 25 -0.29 -5.88 -9.63
N ARG A 26 0.62 -5.20 -10.33
CA ARG A 26 0.29 -4.29 -11.43
C ARG A 26 0.31 -5.07 -12.75
N VAL A 27 -0.83 -5.22 -13.39
CA VAL A 27 -1.00 -6.01 -14.63
C VAL A 27 -1.43 -5.15 -15.81
N ALA A 28 -0.95 -5.49 -17.01
CA ALA A 28 -1.32 -4.78 -18.25
C ALA A 28 -2.49 -5.43 -18.99
N ASP A 29 -2.84 -6.68 -18.66
CA ASP A 29 -3.91 -7.45 -19.28
C ASP A 29 -4.71 -8.27 -18.25
N LEU A 30 -5.90 -8.69 -18.65
CA LEU A 30 -6.83 -9.43 -17.77
C LEU A 30 -6.48 -10.92 -17.63
N GLY A 31 -5.67 -11.48 -18.54
CA GLY A 31 -5.20 -12.86 -18.43
C GLY A 31 -4.30 -13.01 -17.21
N HIS A 32 -3.33 -12.11 -17.06
CA HIS A 32 -2.46 -12.06 -15.88
C HIS A 32 -3.26 -11.76 -14.60
N ALA A 33 -4.31 -10.92 -14.67
CA ALA A 33 -5.20 -10.72 -13.53
C ALA A 33 -5.89 -12.02 -13.06
N LEU A 34 -6.30 -12.87 -14.00
CA LEU A 34 -6.90 -14.17 -13.70
C LEU A 34 -5.89 -15.15 -13.08
N GLU A 35 -4.64 -15.13 -13.54
CA GLU A 35 -3.56 -15.93 -12.95
C GLU A 35 -3.31 -15.54 -11.49
N LEU A 36 -3.22 -14.24 -11.22
CA LEU A 36 -3.10 -13.73 -9.85
C LEU A 36 -4.32 -14.08 -8.99
N SER A 37 -5.53 -14.00 -9.55
CA SER A 37 -6.75 -14.44 -8.87
C SER A 37 -6.67 -15.90 -8.41
N ARG A 38 -6.23 -16.79 -9.31
CA ARG A 38 -6.05 -18.22 -8.99
C ARG A 38 -4.96 -18.44 -7.94
N ARG A 39 -3.85 -17.72 -8.03
CA ARG A 39 -2.74 -17.79 -7.07
C ARG A 39 -3.20 -17.37 -5.66
N VAL A 40 -3.89 -16.24 -5.55
CA VAL A 40 -4.43 -15.76 -4.27
C VAL A 40 -5.44 -16.75 -3.69
N PHE A 41 -6.38 -17.23 -4.53
CA PHE A 41 -7.38 -18.20 -4.07
C PHE A 41 -6.74 -19.52 -3.62
N ALA A 42 -5.75 -20.03 -4.34
CA ALA A 42 -5.04 -21.25 -3.97
C ALA A 42 -4.31 -21.12 -2.63
N ALA A 43 -3.64 -19.99 -2.39
CA ALA A 43 -2.85 -19.75 -1.19
C ALA A 43 -3.70 -19.38 0.04
N TYR A 44 -4.74 -18.58 -0.16
CA TYR A 44 -5.44 -17.91 0.94
C TYR A 44 -6.95 -18.12 0.95
N ARG A 45 -7.51 -18.79 -0.07
CA ARG A 45 -8.97 -18.97 -0.25
C ARG A 45 -9.73 -17.65 -0.28
N ASP A 46 -9.05 -16.59 -0.74
CA ASP A 46 -9.64 -15.27 -0.94
C ASP A 46 -9.77 -14.95 -2.43
N ASP A 47 -10.73 -14.09 -2.74
CA ASP A 47 -10.91 -13.53 -4.07
C ASP A 47 -9.99 -12.31 -4.24
N VAL A 48 -9.84 -11.85 -5.49
CA VAL A 48 -9.12 -10.60 -5.78
C VAL A 48 -10.09 -9.51 -6.21
N VAL A 49 -9.72 -8.28 -5.87
CA VAL A 49 -10.28 -7.07 -6.48
C VAL A 49 -9.35 -6.65 -7.61
N VAL A 50 -9.94 -6.37 -8.77
CA VAL A 50 -9.25 -5.80 -9.94
C VAL A 50 -9.75 -4.37 -10.11
N GLN A 51 -8.86 -3.40 -9.96
CA GLN A 51 -9.17 -1.97 -10.05
C GLN A 51 -8.24 -1.27 -11.04
N PRO A 52 -8.64 -0.14 -11.65
CA PRO A 52 -7.72 0.68 -12.44
C PRO A 52 -6.46 1.02 -11.64
N TYR A 53 -5.31 0.90 -12.29
CA TYR A 53 -4.04 1.29 -11.69
C TYR A 53 -3.90 2.80 -11.69
N VAL A 54 -3.50 3.37 -10.56
CA VAL A 54 -3.18 4.80 -10.40
C VAL A 54 -1.71 4.90 -10.04
N ALA A 55 -0.90 5.43 -10.96
CA ALA A 55 0.51 5.68 -10.71
C ALA A 55 0.68 6.87 -9.75
N GLY A 56 1.74 6.87 -8.96
CA GLY A 56 2.05 7.96 -8.03
C GLY A 56 2.69 7.47 -6.74
N ARG A 57 2.76 8.36 -5.75
CA ARG A 57 3.32 8.08 -4.42
C ARG A 57 2.22 7.70 -3.45
N ASN A 58 2.51 6.73 -2.57
CA ASN A 58 1.59 6.42 -1.46
C ASN A 58 1.66 7.52 -0.40
N VAL A 59 0.52 8.12 -0.13
CA VAL A 59 0.32 9.00 1.02
C VAL A 59 -0.46 8.21 2.08
N ARG A 60 0.02 8.26 3.32
CA ARG A 60 -0.69 7.75 4.48
C ARG A 60 -1.18 8.91 5.33
N ALA A 61 -2.49 9.02 5.46
CA ALA A 61 -3.15 9.87 6.44
C ALA A 61 -3.54 9.00 7.64
N SER A 62 -2.94 9.24 8.78
CA SER A 62 -3.24 8.54 10.04
C SER A 62 -4.03 9.48 10.94
N PHE A 63 -5.09 8.96 11.56
CA PHE A 63 -5.97 9.70 12.45
C PHE A 63 -5.98 9.04 13.83
N LEU A 64 -5.88 9.84 14.89
CA LEU A 64 -6.07 9.38 16.26
C LEU A 64 -6.98 10.37 17.00
N GLY A 65 -8.28 10.07 17.02
CA GLY A 65 -9.27 10.82 17.78
C GLY A 65 -9.35 10.31 19.21
N LEU A 66 -8.76 11.03 20.17
CA LEU A 66 -8.86 10.70 21.59
C LEU A 66 -10.12 11.30 22.25
N THR A 67 -10.72 12.32 21.63
CA THR A 67 -11.99 12.92 22.07
C THR A 67 -12.97 13.06 20.90
N PRO A 68 -14.31 13.10 21.17
CA PRO A 68 -15.32 13.19 20.12
C PRO A 68 -15.21 14.41 19.20
N GLU A 69 -14.62 15.51 19.68
CA GLU A 69 -14.47 16.76 18.96
C GLU A 69 -13.24 16.77 18.05
N THR A 70 -12.41 15.73 18.10
CA THR A 70 -11.18 15.66 17.29
C THR A 70 -11.55 15.57 15.81
N GLY A 71 -11.12 16.56 15.04
CA GLY A 71 -11.37 16.68 13.61
C GLY A 71 -10.12 16.44 12.75
N VAL A 72 -10.23 16.79 11.47
CA VAL A 72 -9.18 16.59 10.44
C VAL A 72 -7.84 17.25 10.77
N GLU A 73 -7.81 18.20 11.70
CA GLU A 73 -6.60 18.81 12.23
C GLU A 73 -5.66 17.81 12.92
N ALA A 74 -6.18 16.69 13.44
CA ALA A 74 -5.38 15.63 14.05
C ALA A 74 -4.82 14.60 13.05
N LEU A 75 -4.99 14.82 11.75
CA LEU A 75 -4.40 13.97 10.72
C LEU A 75 -2.88 14.18 10.65
N GLY A 76 -2.14 13.09 10.91
CA GLY A 76 -0.75 12.95 10.49
C GLY A 76 -0.69 12.50 9.03
N VAL A 77 -0.24 13.35 8.13
CA VAL A 77 -0.20 13.09 6.68
C VAL A 77 1.25 13.01 6.21
N ALA A 78 1.68 11.83 5.78
CA ALA A 78 3.04 11.58 5.33
C ALA A 78 3.07 10.78 4.03
N PHE A 79 4.07 11.03 3.19
CA PHE A 79 4.44 10.07 2.16
C PHE A 79 5.04 8.83 2.83
N VAL A 80 4.73 7.65 2.29
CA VAL A 80 5.39 6.39 2.65
C VAL A 80 6.29 6.02 1.49
N GLU A 81 7.60 6.27 1.64
CA GLU A 81 8.56 5.91 0.62
C GLU A 81 8.82 4.41 0.62
N SER A 82 8.45 3.75 -0.48
CA SER A 82 8.67 2.31 -0.71
C SER A 82 9.56 2.02 -1.91
N GLY A 83 10.15 3.05 -2.54
CA GLY A 83 10.95 2.91 -3.78
C GLY A 83 10.13 2.54 -5.04
N ALA A 84 8.83 2.27 -4.87
CA ALA A 84 7.87 1.96 -5.91
C ALA A 84 6.49 2.56 -5.59
N ASP A 85 5.58 2.50 -6.55
CA ASP A 85 4.21 3.02 -6.44
C ASP A 85 3.34 2.29 -5.39
N PHE A 86 3.74 1.13 -4.87
CA PHE A 86 3.05 0.39 -3.81
C PHE A 86 3.99 -0.55 -3.04
N GLN A 87 3.63 -0.85 -1.80
CA GLN A 87 4.30 -1.86 -0.97
C GLN A 87 3.75 -3.27 -1.25
N THR A 88 4.65 -4.23 -1.31
CA THR A 88 4.39 -5.66 -1.50
C THR A 88 4.30 -6.39 -0.15
N MET A 89 3.87 -7.65 -0.21
CA MET A 89 3.92 -8.56 0.92
C MET A 89 5.34 -8.74 1.46
N ALA A 90 6.36 -8.75 0.58
CA ALA A 90 7.76 -8.90 0.99
C ALA A 90 8.22 -7.68 1.81
N ASP A 91 7.86 -6.47 1.36
CA ASP A 91 8.14 -5.24 2.12
C ASP A 91 7.47 -5.26 3.47
N SER A 92 6.24 -5.81 3.55
CA SER A 92 5.54 -5.93 4.81
C SER A 92 6.23 -6.95 5.73
N LEU A 93 6.55 -8.16 5.24
CA LEU A 93 7.22 -9.22 6.01
C LEU A 93 8.57 -8.76 6.59
N ALA A 94 9.32 -7.94 5.85
CA ALA A 94 10.59 -7.37 6.33
C ALA A 94 10.43 -6.46 7.56
N LEU A 95 9.20 -6.00 7.88
CA LEU A 95 8.92 -5.11 9.00
C LEU A 95 8.44 -5.82 10.26
N TYR A 96 8.08 -7.12 10.22
CA TYR A 96 7.46 -7.79 11.36
C TYR A 96 7.92 -9.24 11.60
N GLY A 97 7.73 -9.67 12.86
CA GLY A 97 7.97 -11.05 13.30
C GLY A 97 9.41 -11.51 13.07
N ASP A 98 9.58 -12.82 12.93
CA ASP A 98 10.90 -13.46 12.75
C ASP A 98 11.61 -12.99 11.48
N THR A 99 10.87 -12.60 10.43
CA THR A 99 11.45 -12.07 9.20
C THR A 99 12.02 -10.66 9.41
N GLY A 100 11.30 -9.81 10.14
CA GLY A 100 11.83 -8.50 10.56
C GLY A 100 13.04 -8.62 11.47
N GLU A 101 13.02 -9.53 12.44
CA GLU A 101 14.17 -9.77 13.33
C GLU A 101 15.38 -10.35 12.57
N ALA A 102 15.15 -11.25 11.62
CA ALA A 102 16.21 -11.74 10.73
C ALA A 102 16.77 -10.62 9.84
N ALA A 103 15.92 -9.74 9.30
CA ALA A 103 16.35 -8.59 8.51
C ALA A 103 17.19 -7.61 9.34
N LYS A 104 16.81 -7.37 10.61
CA LYS A 104 17.61 -6.56 11.55
C LYS A 104 18.97 -7.21 11.81
N THR A 105 18.97 -8.51 12.07
CA THR A 105 20.19 -9.29 12.34
C THR A 105 21.15 -9.29 11.14
N ALA A 106 20.60 -9.38 9.92
CA ALA A 106 21.37 -9.33 8.68
C ALA A 106 21.83 -7.91 8.30
N GLY A 107 21.27 -6.86 8.92
CA GLY A 107 21.54 -5.45 8.57
C GLY A 107 20.78 -4.95 7.33
N HIS A 108 19.71 -5.64 6.94
CA HIS A 108 18.89 -5.33 5.75
C HIS A 108 17.54 -4.71 6.13
N TYR A 109 17.26 -4.55 7.43
CA TYR A 109 16.05 -3.88 7.91
C TYR A 109 16.10 -2.39 7.60
N ALA A 110 15.05 -1.89 6.96
CA ALA A 110 14.86 -0.47 6.68
C ALA A 110 13.42 -0.09 7.04
N GLU A 111 13.26 0.86 7.96
CA GLU A 111 11.94 1.44 8.21
C GLU A 111 11.55 2.33 7.04
N PRO A 112 10.28 2.31 6.61
CA PRO A 112 9.81 3.25 5.61
C PRO A 112 9.97 4.67 6.13
N GLU A 113 10.64 5.51 5.35
CA GLU A 113 10.74 6.93 5.68
C GLU A 113 9.35 7.58 5.57
N LEU A 114 8.95 8.27 6.64
CA LEU A 114 7.73 9.06 6.67
C LEU A 114 8.08 10.53 6.51
N ALA A 115 7.92 11.05 5.31
CA ALA A 115 8.14 12.47 5.02
C ALA A 115 6.81 13.24 5.11
N PRO A 116 6.68 14.25 5.99
CA PRO A 116 5.46 15.05 6.07
C PRO A 116 5.10 15.67 4.72
N VAL A 117 3.84 15.55 4.31
CA VAL A 117 3.40 16.10 3.01
C VAL A 117 3.52 17.62 3.02
N ALA A 118 3.22 18.28 4.15
CA ALA A 118 3.30 19.73 4.30
C ALA A 118 4.70 20.31 3.99
N ASP A 119 5.76 19.57 4.29
CA ASP A 119 7.15 20.04 4.13
C ASP A 119 7.56 20.15 2.66
N SER A 120 6.95 19.36 1.77
CA SER A 120 7.29 19.32 0.35
C SER A 120 6.16 19.79 -0.57
N GLN A 121 4.90 19.59 -0.17
CA GLN A 121 3.70 19.88 -0.97
C GLN A 121 2.59 20.51 -0.10
N PRO A 122 2.80 21.74 0.39
CA PRO A 122 1.86 22.39 1.33
C PRO A 122 0.46 22.60 0.75
N VAL A 123 0.34 22.83 -0.57
CA VAL A 123 -0.97 22.97 -1.23
C VAL A 123 -1.72 21.63 -1.28
N ALA A 124 -1.01 20.50 -1.43
CA ALA A 124 -1.63 19.18 -1.42
C ALA A 124 -2.08 18.80 -0.01
N ASP A 125 -1.25 19.06 1.01
CA ASP A 125 -1.62 18.86 2.42
C ASP A 125 -2.87 19.68 2.78
N ALA A 126 -2.92 20.97 2.42
CA ALA A 126 -4.09 21.80 2.65
C ALA A 126 -5.38 21.25 1.99
N ARG A 127 -5.27 20.65 0.81
CA ARG A 127 -6.41 20.02 0.10
C ARG A 127 -6.88 18.72 0.72
N ILE A 128 -6.03 18.00 1.45
CA ILE A 128 -6.40 16.77 2.17
C ILE A 128 -7.24 17.10 3.42
N ARG A 129 -7.08 18.31 3.97
CA ARG A 129 -7.69 18.76 5.22
C ARG A 129 -9.04 19.48 5.04
N VAL A 130 -9.59 19.54 3.83
CA VAL A 130 -10.84 20.26 3.49
C VAL A 130 -11.92 19.32 2.97
#